data_AF-A0A246THX1-F1
#
_entry.id   AF-A0A246THX1-F1
#
_cell.length_a   1.000
_cell.length_b   1.000
_cell.length_c   1.000
_cell.angle_alpha   90.00
_cell.angle_beta   90.00
_cell.angle_gamma   90.00
#
_symmetry.space_group_name_H-M   'P 1'
#
loop_
_entity.id
_entity.type
_entity.pdbx_description
1 polymer ?
#
loop_
_entity_poly.entity_id
_entity_poly.type
_entity_poly.pdbx_seq_one_letter_code
_entity_poly.pdbx_strand_id
1 'polypeptide(L)'
;MIIGGSPNDRSGGARASLIESLRRLADDLENLDQCAEAQAPSAAMNSWTLGKRAVTCIIGRPIGHPLIYDGRPAFSSELMYFDPERGLARTMSRWYRLGTRVEPEYWSERLRGRAGLLEDTL
;
A
#
# COMPACT_ATOMS: atom_id res chain seq x y z
N MET A 1 22.90 -20.58 25.50
CA MET A 1 22.32 -21.48 24.48
C MET A 1 21.23 -20.71 23.77
N ILE A 2 21.50 -20.20 22.57
CA ILE A 2 20.57 -19.39 21.78
C ILE A 2 19.73 -20.36 20.95
N ILE A 3 18.43 -20.47 21.25
CA ILE A 3 17.48 -21.19 20.41
C ILE A 3 17.09 -20.25 19.27
N GLY A 4 17.62 -20.53 18.08
CA GLY A 4 17.32 -19.82 16.86
C GLY A 4 15.86 -20.01 16.45
N GLY A 5 15.06 -18.97 16.59
CA GLY A 5 13.74 -18.88 15.97
C GLY A 5 13.88 -18.74 14.46
N SER A 6 13.26 -19.67 13.73
CA SER A 6 13.18 -19.64 12.26
C SER A 6 12.55 -18.33 11.78
N PRO A 7 13.07 -17.64 10.74
CA PRO A 7 12.62 -16.30 10.35
C PRO A 7 11.20 -16.23 9.77
N ASN A 8 10.55 -17.36 9.49
CA ASN A 8 9.42 -17.43 8.57
C ASN A 8 8.02 -17.49 9.23
N ASP A 9 7.93 -17.42 10.56
CA ASP A 9 6.65 -17.57 11.28
C ASP A 9 5.89 -16.22 11.48
N ARG A 10 6.56 -15.09 11.22
CA ARG A 10 5.98 -13.74 11.45
C ARG A 10 5.07 -13.23 10.32
N SER A 11 5.15 -13.81 9.13
CA SER A 11 4.41 -13.35 7.94
C SER A 11 3.00 -13.94 7.83
N GLY A 12 2.78 -15.15 8.37
CA GLY A 12 1.45 -15.79 8.39
C GLY A 12 0.44 -15.06 9.28
N GLY A 13 0.87 -14.70 10.50
CA GLY A 13 0.03 -13.96 11.46
C GLY A 13 -0.32 -12.54 10.98
N ALA A 14 0.65 -11.83 10.39
CA ALA A 14 0.41 -10.51 9.82
C ALA A 14 -0.62 -10.54 8.68
N ARG A 15 -0.56 -11.54 7.80
CA ARG A 15 -1.53 -11.71 6.72
C ARG A 15 -2.93 -12.05 7.24
N ALA A 16 -3.04 -12.95 8.22
CA ALA A 16 -4.32 -13.31 8.82
C ALA A 16 -4.98 -12.10 9.51
N SER A 17 -4.19 -11.32 10.26
CA SER A 17 -4.66 -10.08 10.88
C SER A 17 -5.13 -9.07 9.84
N LEU A 18 -4.39 -8.89 8.74
CA LEU A 18 -4.80 -7.98 7.67
C LEU A 18 -6.11 -8.39 7.01
N ILE A 19 -6.31 -9.69 6.76
CA ILE A 19 -7.56 -10.23 6.21
C ILE A 19 -8.73 -9.91 7.14
N GLU A 20 -8.56 -10.16 8.43
CA GLU A 20 -9.59 -9.87 9.44
C GLU A 20 -9.93 -8.38 9.49
N SER A 21 -8.90 -7.51 9.51
CA SER A 21 -9.11 -6.06 9.51
C SER A 21 -9.83 -5.56 8.25
N LEU A 22 -9.48 -6.10 7.07
CA LEU A 22 -10.12 -5.71 5.82
C LEU A 22 -11.57 -6.18 5.71
N ARG A 23 -11.89 -7.35 6.28
CA ARG A 23 -13.29 -7.83 6.36
C ARG A 23 -14.12 -6.94 7.27
N ARG A 24 -13.65 -6.70 8.49
CA ARG A 24 -14.35 -5.80 9.43
C ARG A 24 -14.56 -4.42 8.81
N LEU A 25 -13.53 -3.86 8.17
CA LEU A 25 -13.67 -2.58 7.47
C LEU A 25 -14.75 -2.63 6.38
N ALA A 26 -14.80 -3.69 5.58
CA ALA A 26 -15.84 -3.82 4.55
C ALA A 26 -17.24 -3.93 5.19
N ASP A 27 -17.39 -4.77 6.21
CA ASP A 27 -18.66 -4.97 6.92
C ASP A 27 -19.13 -3.66 7.59
N ASP A 28 -18.21 -2.91 8.21
CA ASP A 28 -18.49 -1.61 8.82
C ASP A 28 -18.92 -0.56 7.78
N LEU A 29 -18.29 -0.55 6.59
CA LEU A 29 -18.62 0.35 5.50
C LEU A 29 -19.96 0.00 4.82
N GLU A 30 -20.35 -1.27 4.80
CA GLU A 30 -21.66 -1.70 4.30
C GLU A 30 -22.80 -1.35 5.26
N ASN A 31 -22.53 -1.31 6.58
CA ASN A 31 -23.53 -1.09 7.62
C ASN A 31 -23.34 0.25 8.37
N LEU A 32 -22.81 1.28 7.69
CA LEU A 32 -22.37 2.54 8.29
C LEU A 32 -23.36 3.17 9.26
N ASP A 33 -24.63 3.30 8.88
CA ASP A 33 -25.65 3.94 9.71
C ASP A 33 -25.91 3.15 11.01
N GLN A 34 -25.93 1.81 10.91
CA GLN A 34 -26.13 0.93 12.06
C GLN A 34 -24.91 0.91 12.98
N CYS A 35 -23.70 0.86 12.42
CA CYS A 35 -22.46 0.90 13.20
C CYS A 35 -22.27 2.25 13.89
N ALA A 36 -22.60 3.36 13.23
CA ALA A 36 -22.49 4.71 13.78
C ALA A 36 -23.46 4.94 14.96
N GLU A 37 -24.65 4.33 14.94
CA GLU A 37 -25.62 4.39 16.03
C GLU A 37 -25.32 3.40 17.17
N ALA A 38 -24.82 2.20 16.84
CA ALA A 38 -24.60 1.12 17.79
C ALA A 38 -23.26 1.21 18.54
N GLN A 39 -22.21 1.76 17.92
CA GLN A 39 -20.92 1.98 18.58
C GLN A 39 -20.82 3.41 19.12
N ALA A 40 -20.70 3.54 20.45
CA ALA A 40 -20.12 4.75 21.01
C ALA A 40 -18.68 4.89 20.46
N PRO A 41 -18.31 6.00 19.79
CA PRO A 41 -16.99 6.14 19.20
C PRO A 41 -15.92 6.01 20.29
N SER A 42 -15.06 5.00 20.17
CA SER A 42 -14.00 4.71 21.14
C SER A 42 -12.84 5.73 21.09
N ALA A 43 -12.77 6.51 20.01
CA ALA A 43 -11.81 7.58 19.82
C ALA A 43 -12.46 8.77 19.08
N ALA A 44 -12.06 9.98 19.42
CA ALA A 44 -12.50 11.21 18.77
C ALA A 44 -11.29 12.12 18.47
N MET A 45 -11.35 12.85 17.36
CA MET A 45 -10.32 13.82 16.96
C MET A 45 -10.96 15.21 16.88
N ASN A 46 -10.49 16.15 17.70
CA ASN A 46 -10.91 17.56 17.62
C ASN A 46 -10.00 18.35 16.67
N SER A 47 -10.47 19.51 16.20
CA SER A 47 -9.70 20.45 15.38
C SER A 47 -8.96 19.79 14.19
N TRP A 48 -9.64 18.90 13.47
CA TRP A 48 -9.03 18.07 12.44
C TRP A 48 -8.99 18.76 11.06
N THR A 49 -8.01 18.37 10.24
CA THR A 49 -7.92 18.70 8.81
C THR A 49 -7.40 17.49 8.03
N LEU A 50 -7.51 17.50 6.70
CA LEU A 50 -7.00 16.43 5.85
C LEU A 50 -5.48 16.54 5.68
N GLY A 51 -4.75 15.52 6.15
CA GLY A 51 -3.32 15.36 5.92
C GLY A 51 -3.02 14.43 4.75
N LYS A 52 -1.86 14.61 4.12
CA LYS A 52 -1.27 13.62 3.17
C LYS A 52 -0.01 13.06 3.81
N ARG A 53 0.17 11.74 3.75
CA ARG A 53 1.36 11.03 4.26
C ARG A 53 2.01 10.18 3.18
N ALA A 54 3.32 9.97 3.29
CA ALA A 54 4.00 8.98 2.47
C ALA A 54 3.58 7.56 2.88
N VAL A 55 3.35 6.70 1.89
CA VAL A 55 2.99 5.30 2.06
C VAL A 55 3.92 4.42 1.23
N THR A 56 4.13 3.19 1.67
CA THR A 56 4.90 2.21 0.91
C THR A 56 4.14 1.85 -0.37
N CYS A 57 4.76 2.02 -1.53
CA CYS A 57 4.19 1.72 -2.83
C CYS A 57 5.24 1.09 -3.75
N ILE A 58 4.78 0.53 -4.87
CA ILE A 58 5.65 0.05 -5.95
C ILE A 58 5.95 1.23 -6.87
N ILE A 59 7.22 1.37 -7.25
CA ILE A 59 7.66 2.23 -8.35
C ILE A 59 8.12 1.31 -9.48
N GLY A 60 7.54 1.48 -10.65
CA GLY A 60 7.79 0.58 -11.77
C GLY A 60 7.26 1.09 -13.10
N ARG A 61 7.36 0.23 -14.13
CA ARG A 61 6.65 0.40 -15.39
C ARG A 61 5.50 -0.60 -15.40
N PRO A 62 4.24 -0.14 -15.40
CA PRO A 62 3.11 -1.05 -15.50
C PRO A 62 3.13 -1.76 -16.86
N ILE A 63 2.60 -2.97 -16.86
CA ILE A 63 2.39 -3.80 -18.05
C ILE A 63 0.95 -4.32 -17.98
N GLY A 64 0.15 -4.07 -19.01
CA GLY A 64 -1.27 -4.47 -19.07
C GLY A 64 -2.18 -3.73 -18.09
N HIS A 65 -1.82 -2.51 -17.66
CA HIS A 65 -2.70 -1.74 -16.75
C HIS A 65 -3.86 -1.12 -17.53
N PRO A 66 -5.13 -1.31 -17.14
CA PRO A 66 -6.28 -0.91 -17.96
C PRO A 66 -6.46 0.61 -18.10
N LEU A 67 -5.83 1.39 -17.23
CA LEU A 67 -5.95 2.86 -17.20
C LEU A 67 -4.62 3.59 -17.39
N ILE A 68 -3.48 2.89 -17.44
CA ILE A 68 -2.15 3.52 -17.49
C ILE A 68 -1.40 2.87 -18.64
N TYR A 69 -0.91 3.70 -19.56
CA TYR A 69 -0.09 3.21 -20.68
C TYR A 69 1.18 2.54 -20.18
N ASP A 70 1.48 1.41 -20.80
CA ASP A 70 2.67 0.63 -20.51
C ASP A 70 3.97 1.41 -20.77
N GLY A 71 5.03 1.01 -20.08
CA GLY A 71 6.39 1.51 -20.31
C GLY A 71 6.73 2.85 -19.67
N ARG A 72 5.74 3.66 -19.26
CA ARG A 72 5.99 4.90 -18.50
C ARG A 72 6.16 4.60 -17.00
N PRO A 73 7.11 5.25 -16.30
CA PRO A 73 7.23 5.12 -14.85
C PRO A 73 5.95 5.56 -14.14
N ALA A 74 5.48 4.75 -13.20
CA ALA A 74 4.31 5.04 -12.38
C ALA A 74 4.53 4.57 -10.93
N PHE A 75 3.80 5.22 -10.02
CA PHE A 75 3.65 4.78 -8.65
C PHE A 75 2.36 3.97 -8.54
N SER A 76 2.41 2.87 -7.79
CA SER A 76 1.18 2.19 -7.37
C SER A 76 0.52 2.93 -6.21
N SER A 77 -0.72 2.54 -5.90
CA SER A 77 -1.33 2.78 -4.59
C SER A 77 -0.53 2.11 -3.47
N GLU A 78 -0.89 2.38 -2.21
CA GLU A 78 -0.33 1.73 -1.03
C GLU A 78 -0.33 0.20 -1.17
N LEU A 79 0.79 -0.40 -0.76
CA LEU A 79 0.96 -1.85 -0.69
C LEU A 79 0.23 -2.43 0.53
N MET A 80 -0.61 -3.42 0.26
CA MET A 80 -1.32 -4.21 1.28
C MET A 80 -0.64 -5.57 1.49
N TYR A 81 -0.03 -6.14 0.46
CA TYR A 81 0.75 -7.38 0.55
C TYR A 81 2.00 -7.27 -0.33
N PHE A 82 3.12 -7.80 0.15
CA PHE A 82 4.38 -7.79 -0.56
C PHE A 82 5.17 -9.08 -0.26
N ASP A 83 5.48 -9.81 -1.32
CA ASP A 83 6.23 -11.07 -1.28
C ASP A 83 7.17 -11.12 -2.50
N PRO A 84 8.37 -10.52 -2.37
CA PRO A 84 9.32 -10.44 -3.48
C PRO A 84 9.89 -11.81 -3.85
N GLU A 85 9.96 -12.76 -2.91
CA GLU A 85 10.44 -14.12 -3.18
C GLU A 85 9.52 -14.86 -4.13
N ARG A 86 8.20 -14.68 -3.99
CA ARG A 86 7.19 -15.23 -4.90
C ARG A 86 6.87 -14.32 -6.09
N GLY A 87 7.50 -13.15 -6.16
CA GLY A 87 7.27 -12.15 -7.20
C GLY A 87 5.84 -11.60 -7.19
N LEU A 88 5.26 -11.40 -6.00
CA LEU A 88 3.87 -10.97 -5.83
C LEU A 88 3.76 -9.72 -4.97
N ALA A 89 2.84 -8.84 -5.36
CA ALA A 89 2.40 -7.73 -4.53
C ALA A 89 0.92 -7.45 -4.73
N ARG A 90 0.27 -6.84 -3.73
CA ARG A 90 -1.15 -6.48 -3.76
C ARG A 90 -1.33 -5.07 -3.23
N THR A 91 -2.02 -4.21 -3.97
CA THR A 91 -2.59 -2.97 -3.44
C THR A 91 -4.03 -3.21 -2.98
N MET A 92 -4.84 -2.18 -2.71
CA MET A 92 -6.28 -2.36 -2.49
C MET A 92 -7.00 -2.85 -3.76
N SER A 93 -6.59 -2.40 -4.95
CA SER A 93 -7.32 -2.64 -6.20
C SER A 93 -6.74 -3.74 -7.09
N ARG A 94 -5.43 -4.01 -7.06
CA ARG A 94 -4.79 -4.94 -8.02
C ARG A 94 -3.70 -5.83 -7.45
N TRP A 95 -3.61 -7.04 -7.99
CA TRP A 95 -2.42 -7.90 -7.89
C TRP A 95 -1.38 -7.48 -8.92
N TYR A 96 -0.11 -7.51 -8.51
CA TYR A 96 1.05 -7.27 -9.36
C TYR A 96 1.94 -8.50 -9.35
N ARG A 97 2.41 -8.88 -10.55
CA ARG A 97 3.59 -9.74 -10.71
C ARG A 97 4.81 -8.85 -10.73
N LEU A 98 5.74 -9.10 -9.82
CA LEU A 98 6.98 -8.35 -9.71
C LEU A 98 7.97 -8.90 -10.75
N GLY A 99 8.51 -8.00 -11.57
CA GLY A 99 9.60 -8.30 -12.49
C GLY A 99 10.96 -8.11 -11.83
N THR A 100 11.94 -7.63 -12.59
CA THR A 100 13.28 -7.36 -12.11
C THR A 100 13.28 -6.26 -11.04
N ARG A 101 13.79 -6.60 -9.84
CA ARG A 101 14.06 -5.62 -8.78
C ARG A 101 15.27 -4.78 -9.18
N VAL A 102 15.17 -3.48 -8.96
CA VAL A 102 16.26 -2.51 -9.13
C VAL A 102 16.55 -1.86 -7.78
N GLU A 103 17.77 -1.36 -7.61
CA GLU A 103 18.11 -0.56 -6.43
C GLU A 103 17.33 0.76 -6.44
N PRO A 104 16.95 1.31 -5.27
CA PRO A 104 16.16 2.54 -5.18
C PRO A 104 16.73 3.71 -5.98
N GLU A 105 18.05 3.83 -6.05
CA GLU A 105 18.79 4.87 -6.76
C GLU A 105 18.44 4.93 -8.25
N TYR A 106 18.15 3.77 -8.86
CA TYR A 106 17.72 3.68 -10.27
C TYR A 106 16.52 4.58 -10.56
N TRP A 107 15.57 4.66 -9.61
CA TRP A 107 14.38 5.48 -9.72
C TRP A 107 14.61 6.90 -9.23
N SER A 108 15.40 7.10 -8.17
CA SER A 108 15.74 8.43 -7.65
C SER A 108 16.36 9.32 -8.73
N GLU A 109 17.31 8.80 -9.51
CA GLU A 109 17.94 9.54 -10.62
C GLU A 109 16.94 9.89 -11.74
N ARG A 110 16.03 8.96 -12.06
CA ARG A 110 15.05 9.12 -13.14
C ARG A 110 13.86 10.00 -12.78
N LEU A 111 13.54 10.11 -11.49
CA LEU A 111 12.46 10.95 -10.99
C LEU A 111 12.95 12.36 -10.63
N ARG A 112 14.24 12.54 -10.31
CA ARG A 112 14.84 13.85 -10.03
C ARG A 112 14.65 14.85 -11.18
N GLY A 113 14.68 14.38 -12.44
CA GLY A 113 14.40 15.21 -13.62
C GLY A 113 12.93 15.64 -13.78
N ARG A 114 11.99 15.11 -12.98
CA ARG A 114 10.54 15.42 -13.02
C ARG A 114 10.05 16.23 -11.83
N ALA A 115 10.79 16.26 -10.71
CA ALA A 115 10.40 17.01 -9.52
C ALA A 115 10.32 18.52 -9.78
N GLY A 116 11.14 19.04 -10.71
CA GLY A 116 11.11 20.47 -11.10
C GLY A 116 9.85 20.94 -11.84
N LEU A 117 8.89 20.06 -12.15
CA LEU A 117 7.62 20.43 -12.80
C LEU A 117 6.40 20.32 -11.86
N LEU A 118 6.60 19.85 -10.63
CA LEU A 118 5.51 19.71 -9.64
C LEU A 118 5.53 20.80 -8.57
N GLU A 119 6.59 21.61 -8.48
CA GLU A 119 6.69 22.75 -7.57
C GLU A 119 6.08 24.05 -8.15
N ASP A 120 5.86 24.14 -9.47
CA ASP A 120 5.31 25.33 -10.15
C ASP A 120 3.76 25.38 -10.17
N THR A 121 3.07 24.59 -9.35
CA THR A 121 1.59 24.62 -9.27
C THR A 121 1.07 24.63 -7.84
N LEU A 122 1.71 25.44 -6.98
CA LEU A 122 1.17 25.87 -5.69
C LEU A 122 1.10 27.39 -5.62
#